data_AF-A0A8S3H1D8-F1
#
_entry.id   AF-A0A8S3H1D8-F1
#
_cell.length_a   1.000
_cell.length_b   1.000
_cell.length_c   1.000
_cell.angle_alpha   90.00
_cell.angle_beta   90.00
_cell.angle_gamma   90.00
#
_symmetry.space_group_name_H-M   'P 1'
#
loop_
_entity.id
_entity.type
_entity.pdbx_description
1 polymer ?
#
loop_
_entity_poly.entity_id
_entity_poly.type
_entity_poly.pdbx_seq_one_letter_code
_entity_poly.pdbx_strand_id
1 'polypeptide(L)'
;SRQCAENTARQYHSINHLQDPSAISKRKQNILATKQLVKEFTDLLTQDRSPLGTNSRLASVLDVSFQRHLTNFSLITHGFGTPAIIGAMSALQNYLTEMSKICDKPMAGSVENKKDLDILNDKTR
;
A
#
# COMPACT_ATOMS: atom_id res chain seq x y z
N SER A 1 12.09 4.08 -13.23
CA SER A 1 11.61 2.80 -13.81
C SER A 1 12.39 1.59 -13.28
N ARG A 2 13.73 1.58 -13.31
CA ARG A 2 14.57 0.46 -12.83
C ARG A 2 14.34 0.05 -11.37
N GLN A 3 14.32 1.00 -10.45
CA GLN A 3 14.11 0.73 -9.01
C GLN A 3 12.71 0.16 -8.69
N CYS A 4 11.69 0.53 -9.48
CA CYS A 4 10.34 -0.02 -9.35
C CYS A 4 10.28 -1.49 -9.79
N ALA A 5 10.99 -1.82 -10.89
CA ALA A 5 11.11 -3.20 -11.37
C ALA A 5 11.88 -4.09 -10.37
N GLU A 6 12.98 -3.59 -9.79
CA GLU A 6 13.76 -4.32 -8.78
C GLU A 6 12.95 -4.57 -7.49
N ASN A 7 12.20 -3.58 -7.01
CA ASN A 7 11.34 -3.74 -5.85
C ASN A 7 10.21 -4.74 -6.11
N THR A 8 9.64 -4.71 -7.31
CA THR A 8 8.63 -5.69 -7.74
C THR A 8 9.21 -7.11 -7.72
N ALA A 9 10.40 -7.33 -8.28
CA ALA A 9 11.06 -8.64 -8.29
C ALA A 9 11.38 -9.16 -6.87
N ARG A 10 11.86 -8.29 -5.97
CA ARG A 10 12.06 -8.64 -4.54
C ARG A 10 10.73 -9.03 -3.89
N GLN A 11 9.65 -8.31 -4.20
CA GLN A 11 8.33 -8.62 -3.67
C GLN A 11 7.84 -9.99 -4.13
N TYR A 12 7.97 -10.31 -5.43
CA TYR A 12 7.68 -11.64 -5.96
C TYR A 12 8.50 -12.73 -5.27
N HIS A 13 9.81 -12.52 -5.07
CA HIS A 13 10.65 -13.48 -4.37
C HIS A 13 10.22 -13.68 -2.91
N SER A 14 9.80 -12.62 -2.21
CA SER A 14 9.28 -12.72 -0.84
C SER A 14 7.98 -13.52 -0.75
N ILE A 15 7.10 -13.41 -1.75
CA ILE A 15 5.84 -14.17 -1.80
C ILE A 15 6.11 -15.61 -2.21
N ASN A 16 7.07 -15.86 -3.11
CA ASN A 16 7.48 -17.22 -3.47
C ASN A 16 8.10 -18.00 -2.31
N HIS A 17 8.72 -17.31 -1.34
CA HIS A 17 9.20 -17.95 -0.11
C HIS A 17 8.05 -18.41 0.82
N LEU A 18 6.87 -17.79 0.69
CA LEU A 18 5.65 -18.25 1.34
C LEU A 18 5.10 -19.44 0.53
N GLN A 19 5.67 -20.62 0.74
CA GLN A 19 5.29 -21.86 0.04
C GLN A 19 3.86 -22.33 0.37
N ASP A 20 3.26 -21.81 1.44
CA ASP A 20 1.91 -22.17 1.90
C ASP A 20 0.85 -21.18 1.36
N PRO A 21 -0.15 -21.66 0.60
CA PRO A 21 -1.31 -20.86 0.17
C PRO A 21 -2.02 -20.11 1.31
N SER A 22 -2.01 -20.66 2.53
CA SER A 22 -2.61 -20.02 3.71
C SER A 22 -1.84 -18.75 4.12
N ALA A 23 -0.51 -18.79 4.03
CA ALA A 23 0.38 -17.68 4.37
C ALA A 23 0.27 -16.54 3.36
N ILE A 24 0.13 -16.87 2.06
CA ILE A 24 -0.14 -15.89 0.99
C ILE A 24 -1.49 -15.21 1.23
N SER A 25 -2.52 -16.00 1.55
CA SER A 25 -3.87 -15.47 1.86
C SER A 25 -3.86 -14.53 3.06
N LYS A 26 -3.17 -14.90 4.14
CA LYS A 26 -3.00 -14.05 5.33
C LYS A 26 -2.25 -12.75 5.00
N ARG A 27 -1.21 -12.83 4.17
CA ARG A 27 -0.47 -11.63 3.73
C ARG A 27 -1.35 -10.71 2.89
N LYS A 28 -2.15 -11.24 1.97
CA LYS A 28 -3.12 -10.46 1.19
C LYS A 28 -4.14 -9.78 2.10
N GLN A 29 -4.68 -10.48 3.09
CA GLN A 29 -5.60 -9.89 4.07
C GLN A 29 -4.95 -8.72 4.82
N ASN A 30 -3.72 -8.88 5.30
CA ASN A 30 -2.99 -7.80 5.97
C ASN A 30 -2.77 -6.60 5.04
N ILE A 31 -2.44 -6.82 3.77
CA ILE A 31 -2.28 -5.74 2.78
C ILE A 31 -3.59 -4.99 2.59
N LEU A 32 -4.72 -5.70 2.44
CA LEU A 32 -6.04 -5.09 2.29
C LEU A 32 -6.45 -4.28 3.53
N ALA A 33 -6.19 -4.80 4.73
CA ALA A 33 -6.43 -4.08 5.97
C ALA A 33 -5.60 -2.78 6.03
N THR A 34 -4.32 -2.84 5.67
CA THR A 34 -3.46 -1.64 5.61
C THR A 34 -3.97 -0.63 4.57
N LYS A 35 -4.41 -1.08 3.39
CA LYS A 35 -4.99 -0.18 2.36
C LYS A 35 -6.21 0.59 2.89
N GLN A 36 -7.04 -0.09 3.68
CA GLN A 36 -8.22 0.52 4.28
C GLN A 36 -7.83 1.59 5.30
N LEU A 37 -6.87 1.30 6.18
CA LEU A 37 -6.36 2.29 7.15
C LEU A 37 -5.75 3.52 6.46
N VAL A 38 -4.95 3.32 5.39
CA VAL A 38 -4.37 4.42 4.64
C VAL A 38 -5.45 5.27 3.98
N LYS A 39 -6.53 4.64 3.49
CA LYS A 39 -7.68 5.36 2.93
C LYS A 39 -8.38 6.19 3.99
N GLU A 40 -8.73 5.61 5.12
CA GLU A 40 -9.41 6.31 6.22
C GLU A 40 -8.59 7.48 6.74
N PHE A 41 -7.27 7.31 6.87
CA PHE A 41 -6.37 8.39 7.26
C PHE A 41 -6.33 9.51 6.21
N THR A 42 -6.28 9.16 4.92
CA THR A 42 -6.33 10.15 3.83
C THR A 42 -7.67 10.89 3.81
N ASP A 43 -8.78 10.17 3.99
CA ASP A 43 -10.13 10.74 4.05
C ASP A 43 -10.29 11.68 5.25
N LEU A 44 -9.64 11.38 6.39
CA LEU A 44 -9.57 12.28 7.55
C LEU A 44 -8.82 13.57 7.20
N LEU A 45 -7.64 13.46 6.57
CA LEU A 45 -6.83 14.64 6.19
C LEU A 45 -7.53 15.53 5.16
N THR A 46 -8.32 14.95 4.24
CA THR A 46 -9.09 15.74 3.26
C THR A 46 -10.27 16.51 3.88
N GLN A 47 -10.66 16.18 5.11
CA GLN A 47 -11.67 16.91 5.88
C GLN A 47 -11.08 18.07 6.70
N ASP A 48 -9.75 18.26 6.71
CA ASP A 48 -9.12 19.38 7.38
C ASP A 48 -9.58 20.72 6.77
N ARG A 49 -10.36 21.49 7.54
CA ARG A 49 -10.85 22.83 7.15
C ARG A 49 -10.09 23.94 7.88
N SER A 50 -8.80 23.74 8.15
CA SER A 50 -7.95 24.75 8.78
C SER A 50 -8.02 26.07 7.98
N PRO A 51 -8.28 27.22 8.63
CA PRO A 51 -8.60 28.47 7.95
C PRO A 51 -7.34 29.13 7.39
N LEU A 52 -6.85 28.64 6.25
CA LEU A 52 -5.88 29.32 5.42
C LEU A 52 -6.59 29.87 4.17
N GLY A 53 -7.44 30.88 4.37
CA GLY A 53 -8.11 31.62 3.31
C GLY A 53 -9.52 31.13 2.94
N THR A 54 -10.51 31.99 3.23
CA THR A 54 -11.84 32.06 2.60
C THR A 54 -12.75 30.81 2.61
N ASN A 55 -13.14 30.31 3.79
CA ASN A 55 -14.55 29.95 4.09
C ASN A 55 -14.68 29.32 5.49
N SER A 56 -14.51 30.13 6.53
CA SER A 56 -14.97 29.78 7.87
C SER A 56 -16.48 29.90 7.91
N ARG A 57 -17.22 28.83 7.54
CA ARG A 57 -18.66 28.73 7.85
C ARG A 57 -19.29 27.34 7.70
N LEU A 58 -18.52 26.28 7.48
CA LEU A 58 -19.06 24.91 7.46
C LEU A 58 -18.59 24.16 8.70
N ALA A 59 -19.54 23.58 9.44
CA ALA A 59 -19.31 22.87 10.69
C ALA A 59 -18.17 21.86 10.56
N SER A 60 -17.28 21.82 11.55
CA SER A 60 -16.19 20.84 11.59
C SER A 60 -16.79 19.44 11.63
N VAL A 61 -16.51 18.64 10.60
CA VAL A 61 -16.92 17.23 10.54
C VAL A 61 -16.05 16.37 11.49
N LEU A 62 -14.90 16.89 11.90
CA LEU A 62 -13.94 16.25 12.79
C LEU A 62 -14.09 16.72 14.24
N ASP A 63 -13.69 15.85 15.19
CA ASP A 63 -13.61 16.22 16.60
C ASP A 63 -12.64 17.40 16.81
N VAL A 64 -12.99 18.27 17.77
CA VAL A 64 -12.33 19.56 18.03
C VAL A 64 -10.84 19.36 18.36
N SER A 65 -10.49 18.24 18.99
CA SER A 65 -9.11 17.86 19.32
C SER A 65 -8.28 17.63 18.06
N PHE A 66 -8.80 16.88 17.08
CA PHE A 66 -8.09 16.60 15.83
C PHE A 66 -7.94 17.85 14.98
N GLN A 67 -8.99 18.66 14.86
CA GLN A 67 -8.95 19.91 14.10
C GLN A 67 -7.86 20.86 14.62
N ARG A 68 -7.68 20.99 15.94
CA ARG A 68 -6.62 21.83 16.53
C ARG A 68 -5.22 21.40 16.10
N HIS A 69 -4.93 20.10 16.12
CA HIS A 69 -3.61 19.60 15.73
C HIS A 69 -3.36 19.81 14.24
N LEU A 70 -4.36 19.59 13.40
CA LEU A 70 -4.27 19.82 11.95
C LEU A 70 -4.12 21.31 11.61
N THR A 71 -4.78 22.19 12.35
CA THR A 71 -4.59 23.65 12.22
C THR A 71 -3.20 24.09 12.64
N ASN A 72 -2.68 23.60 13.77
CA ASN A 72 -1.30 23.88 14.18
C ASN A 72 -0.29 23.39 13.14
N PHE A 73 -0.50 22.17 12.62
CA PHE A 73 0.34 21.62 11.57
C PHE A 73 0.28 22.45 10.27
N SER A 74 -0.91 22.88 9.87
CA SER A 74 -1.10 23.76 8.71
C SER A 74 -0.42 25.12 8.89
N LEU A 75 -0.46 25.70 10.09
CA LEU A 75 0.25 26.96 10.39
C LEU A 75 1.78 26.78 10.30
N ILE A 76 2.31 25.70 10.86
CA ILE A 76 3.76 25.40 10.83
C ILE A 76 4.25 25.10 9.41
N THR A 77 3.44 24.40 8.61
CA THR A 77 3.80 23.97 7.24
C THR A 77 3.33 24.94 6.15
N HIS A 78 2.83 26.12 6.54
CA HIS A 78 2.27 27.12 5.64
C HIS A 78 1.19 26.58 4.68
N GLY A 79 0.43 25.58 5.13
CA GLY A 79 -0.67 24.97 4.36
C GLY A 79 -0.26 23.93 3.32
N PHE A 80 1.04 23.74 3.08
CA PHE A 80 1.52 22.74 2.09
C PHE A 80 1.75 21.35 2.70
N GLY A 81 1.81 21.24 4.04
CA GLY A 81 2.07 19.97 4.72
C GLY A 81 0.98 18.94 4.49
N THR A 82 -0.30 19.31 4.65
CA THR A 82 -1.43 18.39 4.48
C THR A 82 -1.50 17.84 3.04
N PRO A 83 -1.44 18.67 1.97
CA PRO A 83 -1.30 18.19 0.59
C PRO A 83 -0.08 17.28 0.37
N ALA A 84 1.07 17.58 0.98
CA ALA A 84 2.27 16.75 0.85
C ALA A 84 2.07 15.35 1.45
N ILE A 85 1.45 15.25 2.63
CA ILE A 85 1.15 13.97 3.28
C ILE A 85 0.13 13.18 2.44
N ILE A 86 -0.94 13.83 1.94
CA ILE A 86 -1.93 13.18 1.07
C ILE A 86 -1.25 12.62 -0.20
N GLY A 87 -0.34 13.38 -0.81
CA GLY A 87 0.46 12.92 -1.95
C GLY A 87 1.30 11.67 -1.62
N ALA A 88 1.96 11.66 -0.47
CA ALA A 88 2.71 10.50 0.01
C ALA A 88 1.82 9.27 0.26
N MET A 89 0.63 9.48 0.86
CA MET A 89 -0.35 8.42 1.08
C MET A 89 -0.90 7.85 -0.24
N SER A 90 -1.06 8.68 -1.27
CA SER A 90 -1.45 8.24 -2.61
C SER A 90 -0.39 7.31 -3.23
N ALA A 91 0.90 7.67 -3.12
CA ALA A 91 1.98 6.80 -3.56
C ALA A 91 1.99 5.46 -2.79
N LEU A 92 1.74 5.50 -1.48
CA LEU A 92 1.61 4.31 -0.64
C LEU A 92 0.41 3.44 -1.05
N GLN A 93 -0.75 4.03 -1.35
CA GLN A 93 -1.93 3.29 -1.84
C GLN A 93 -1.65 2.58 -3.16
N ASN A 94 -0.95 3.23 -4.07
CA ASN A 94 -0.53 2.63 -5.33
C ASN A 94 0.41 1.45 -5.09
N TYR A 95 1.38 1.61 -4.20
CA TYR A 95 2.31 0.54 -3.82
C TYR A 95 1.60 -0.68 -3.21
N LEU A 96 0.68 -0.46 -2.26
CA LEU A 96 -0.10 -1.54 -1.65
C LEU A 96 -1.06 -2.21 -2.66
N THR A 97 -1.56 -1.45 -3.64
CA THR A 97 -2.37 -2.00 -4.74
C THR A 97 -1.55 -2.94 -5.60
N GLU A 98 -0.33 -2.56 -5.99
CA GLU A 98 0.57 -3.43 -6.74
C GLU A 98 0.95 -4.68 -5.92
N MET A 99 1.21 -4.54 -4.61
CA MET A 99 1.45 -5.71 -3.75
C MET A 99 0.30 -6.70 -3.70
N SER A 100 -0.94 -6.20 -3.60
CA SER A 100 -2.11 -7.07 -3.57
C SER A 100 -2.22 -7.88 -4.87
N LYS A 101 -1.96 -7.25 -6.02
CA LYS A 101 -1.97 -7.92 -7.33
C LYS A 101 -0.94 -9.04 -7.42
N ILE A 102 0.24 -8.87 -6.81
CA ILE A 102 1.29 -9.90 -6.77
C ILE A 102 0.81 -11.13 -5.98
N CYS A 103 0.02 -10.93 -4.92
CA CYS A 103 -0.58 -12.03 -4.16
C CYS A 103 -1.65 -12.80 -4.96
N ASP A 104 -2.28 -12.14 -5.95
CA ASP A 104 -3.33 -12.72 -6.79
C ASP A 104 -2.79 -13.49 -8.00
N LYS A 105 -1.49 -13.32 -8.34
CA LYS A 105 -0.91 -13.98 -9.50
C LYS A 105 -0.73 -15.47 -9.19
N PRO A 106 -1.39 -16.38 -9.92
CA PRO A 106 -1.24 -17.81 -9.67
C PRO A 106 0.23 -18.19 -9.82
N MET A 107 0.71 -19.07 -8.94
CA MET A 107 2.06 -19.62 -8.87
C MET A 107 2.41 -20.44 -10.12
N ALA A 108 2.42 -19.82 -11.30
CA ALA A 108 2.94 -20.42 -12.52
C ALA A 108 4.48 -20.30 -12.49
N GLY A 109 5.11 -21.19 -11.74
CA GLY A 109 6.57 -21.29 -11.66
C GLY A 109 7.08 -22.51 -10.88
N SER A 110 6.24 -23.12 -10.06
CA SER A 110 6.58 -24.36 -9.33
C SER A 110 6.21 -25.65 -10.08
N VAL A 111 5.46 -25.57 -11.19
CA VAL A 111 5.08 -26.76 -11.98
C VAL A 111 6.03 -27.03 -13.16
N GLU A 112 6.65 -25.99 -13.74
CA GLU A 112 7.58 -26.16 -14.86
C GLU A 112 8.95 -26.70 -14.41
N ASN A 113 9.47 -26.22 -13.28
CA ASN A 113 10.73 -26.74 -12.74
C ASN A 113 10.67 -28.23 -12.37
N LYS A 114 9.50 -28.75 -11.98
CA LYS A 114 9.37 -30.17 -11.60
C LYS A 114 9.37 -31.10 -12.81
N LYS A 115 8.75 -30.70 -13.94
CA LYS A 115 8.79 -31.48 -15.19
C LYS A 115 10.19 -31.54 -15.78
N ASP A 116 10.94 -30.44 -15.74
CA ASP A 116 12.32 -30.42 -16.25
C ASP A 116 13.27 -31.25 -15.36
N LEU A 117 13.07 -31.26 -14.04
CA LEU A 117 13.79 -32.13 -13.11
C LEU A 117 13.44 -33.62 -13.30
N ASP A 118 12.18 -33.95 -13.56
CA ASP A 118 11.74 -35.33 -13.82
C ASP A 118 12.26 -35.84 -15.18
N ILE A 119 12.29 -35.00 -16.22
CA ILE A 119 12.83 -35.33 -17.55
C ILE A 119 14.36 -35.52 -17.51
N LEU A 120 15.07 -34.74 -16.69
CA LEU A 120 16.52 -34.89 -16.52
C LEU A 120 16.88 -36.17 -15.74
N ASN A 121 16.04 -36.56 -14.77
CA ASN A 121 16.26 -37.75 -13.96
C ASN A 121 15.91 -39.06 -14.70
N ASP A 122 14.96 -39.02 -15.64
CA ASP A 122 14.60 -40.16 -16.52
C ASP A 122 15.67 -40.43 -17.59
N LYS A 123 16.37 -39.40 -18.08
CA LYS A 123 17.50 -39.55 -19.03
C LYS A 123 18.79 -40.10 -18.41
N THR A 124 18.85 -40.21 -17.08
CA THR A 124 20.04 -40.61 -16.34
C THR A 124 19.93 -42.04 -15.77
N ARG A 125 18.88 -42.79 -16.13
CA ARG A 125 18.66 -44.19 -15.76
C ARG A 125 18.60 -45.07 -17.00
#